data_AF-A0A820Y164-F1
#
_entry.id   AF-A0A820Y164-F1
#
_cell.length_a   1.000
_cell.length_b   1.000
_cell.length_c   1.000
_cell.angle_alpha   90.00
_cell.angle_beta   90.00
_cell.angle_gamma   90.00
#
_symmetry.space_group_name_H-M   'P 1'
#
loop_
_entity.id
_entity.type
_entity.pdbx_description
1 polymer ?
#
loop_
_entity_poly.entity_id
_entity_poly.type
_entity_poly.pdbx_seq_one_letter_code
_entity_poly.pdbx_strand_id
1 'polypeptide(L)'
;TNKGISDNGHFIQCLTSLIINSTSINLTDQCIDFYRQAFNDEKHETRVRLFQCINQLFQCTTIAIRNQFIQIFTPLLLNELKKYTEDQQQEYMIEILKCFETLLTIVDSTLRIRLASLIIPLFINFLPDSTISLQKVNYLNARLISYIIDRIQYLIPIYSNEFRIILQTLPDLRTKLENAIRRQQQLKQLQQQQKDEKESNYLSKHYNSSMNTSSQVPSLPLRIDFSNFKSS
;
A
#
# COMPACT_ATOMS: atom_id res chain seq x y z
N THR A 1 8.96 -32.11 -10.57
CA THR A 1 7.54 -31.68 -10.62
C THR A 1 7.15 -31.17 -9.26
N ASN A 2 7.10 -29.85 -9.05
CA ASN A 2 6.41 -29.26 -7.89
C ASN A 2 6.04 -27.81 -8.22
N LYS A 3 5.08 -27.66 -9.14
CA LYS A 3 4.24 -26.47 -9.27
C LYS A 3 3.22 -26.50 -8.11
N GLY A 4 3.67 -26.22 -6.88
CA GLY A 4 2.79 -25.92 -5.74
C GLY A 4 2.53 -24.41 -5.65
N ILE A 5 2.34 -23.77 -6.80
CA ILE A 5 2.13 -22.33 -6.95
C ILE A 5 0.69 -22.04 -6.47
N SER A 6 0.46 -20.98 -5.69
CA SER A 6 -0.84 -20.27 -5.61
C SER A 6 -2.05 -20.86 -4.84
N ASP A 7 -2.10 -22.13 -4.44
CA ASP A 7 -3.40 -22.73 -4.05
C ASP A 7 -4.10 -22.09 -2.83
N ASN A 8 -3.42 -21.81 -1.72
CA ASN A 8 -4.11 -21.24 -0.54
C ASN A 8 -4.65 -19.83 -0.81
N GLY A 9 -3.85 -18.95 -1.45
CA GLY A 9 -4.30 -17.59 -1.77
C GLY A 9 -5.46 -17.58 -2.76
N HIS A 10 -5.36 -18.38 -3.83
CA HIS A 10 -6.44 -18.51 -4.81
C HIS A 10 -7.70 -19.13 -4.19
N PHE A 11 -7.54 -20.14 -3.34
CA PHE A 11 -8.65 -20.77 -2.63
C PHE A 11 -9.33 -19.78 -1.67
N ILE A 12 -8.58 -18.99 -0.88
CA ILE A 12 -9.13 -17.92 -0.04
C ILE A 12 -9.95 -16.95 -0.90
N GLN A 13 -9.44 -16.56 -2.07
CA GLN A 13 -10.17 -15.65 -2.96
C GLN A 13 -11.45 -16.27 -3.54
N CYS A 14 -11.42 -17.52 -3.96
CA CYS A 14 -12.61 -18.25 -4.42
C CYS A 14 -13.64 -18.40 -3.30
N LEU A 15 -13.21 -18.75 -2.09
CA LEU A 15 -14.05 -18.88 -0.91
C LEU A 15 -14.72 -17.54 -0.57
N THR A 16 -13.95 -16.45 -0.59
CA THR A 16 -14.46 -15.07 -0.40
C THR A 16 -15.55 -14.74 -1.40
N SER A 17 -15.30 -15.03 -2.68
CA SER A 17 -16.23 -14.76 -3.76
C SER A 17 -17.51 -15.58 -3.60
N LEU A 18 -17.40 -16.83 -3.17
CA LEU A 18 -18.56 -17.68 -2.87
C LEU A 18 -19.38 -17.12 -1.72
N ILE A 19 -18.74 -16.74 -0.61
CA ILE A 19 -19.41 -16.17 0.57
C ILE A 19 -20.16 -14.90 0.19
N ILE A 20 -19.52 -13.97 -0.51
CA ILE A 20 -20.12 -12.69 -0.90
C ILE A 20 -21.35 -12.87 -1.80
N ASN A 21 -21.31 -13.87 -2.69
CA ASN A 21 -22.42 -14.18 -3.59
C ASN A 21 -23.48 -15.10 -2.97
N SER A 22 -23.22 -15.65 -1.78
CA SER A 22 -24.15 -16.54 -1.07
C SER A 22 -25.10 -15.76 -0.15
N THR A 23 -26.32 -16.25 -0.03
CA THR A 23 -27.30 -15.79 0.97
C THR A 23 -27.30 -16.67 2.23
N SER A 24 -26.52 -17.76 2.24
CA SER A 24 -26.57 -18.79 3.28
C SER A 24 -25.50 -18.56 4.34
N ILE A 25 -25.95 -18.30 5.57
CA ILE A 25 -25.08 -18.10 6.75
C ILE A 25 -24.38 -19.40 7.16
N ASN A 26 -24.94 -20.58 6.87
CA ASN A 26 -24.35 -21.86 7.31
C ASN A 26 -22.97 -22.16 6.68
N LEU A 27 -22.62 -21.50 5.59
CA LEU A 27 -21.29 -21.60 4.98
C LEU A 27 -20.22 -20.82 5.76
N THR A 28 -20.61 -19.84 6.59
CA THR A 28 -19.66 -18.89 7.19
C THR A 28 -18.82 -19.50 8.29
N ASP A 29 -19.38 -20.39 9.12
CA ASP A 29 -18.66 -20.97 10.28
C ASP A 29 -17.46 -21.81 9.86
N GLN A 30 -17.63 -22.69 8.87
CA GLN A 30 -16.52 -23.49 8.32
C GLN A 30 -15.47 -22.62 7.62
N CYS A 31 -15.91 -21.54 6.97
CA CYS A 31 -14.99 -20.59 6.35
C CYS A 31 -14.16 -19.87 7.41
N ILE A 32 -14.79 -19.39 8.50
CA ILE A 32 -14.12 -18.62 9.56
C ILE A 32 -12.88 -19.35 10.09
N ASP A 33 -12.99 -20.66 10.35
CA ASP A 33 -11.87 -21.45 10.84
C ASP A 33 -10.72 -21.52 9.83
N PHE A 34 -11.04 -21.66 8.55
CA PHE A 34 -10.05 -21.62 7.48
C PHE A 34 -9.34 -20.26 7.41
N TYR A 35 -10.08 -19.14 7.47
CA TYR A 35 -9.46 -17.80 7.54
C TYR A 35 -8.55 -17.69 8.77
N ARG A 36 -8.99 -18.15 9.95
CA ARG A 36 -8.18 -18.10 11.18
C ARG A 36 -6.86 -18.87 11.04
N GLN A 37 -6.86 -20.03 10.40
CA GLN A 37 -5.64 -20.78 10.13
C GLN A 37 -4.69 -20.02 9.21
N ALA A 38 -5.24 -19.38 8.17
CA ALA A 38 -4.45 -18.61 7.20
C ALA A 38 -3.75 -17.37 7.82
N PHE A 39 -4.18 -16.87 8.99
CA PHE A 39 -3.46 -15.78 9.69
C PHE A 39 -2.01 -16.18 10.03
N ASN A 40 -1.78 -17.47 10.27
CA ASN A 40 -0.48 -18.01 10.65
C ASN A 40 0.27 -18.66 9.46
N ASP A 41 -0.18 -18.45 8.23
CA ASP A 41 0.48 -19.00 7.04
C ASP A 41 1.89 -18.39 6.87
N GLU A 42 2.89 -19.23 6.62
CA GLU A 42 4.29 -18.79 6.48
C GLU A 42 4.49 -17.92 5.23
N LYS A 43 3.65 -18.09 4.20
CA LYS A 43 3.77 -17.39 2.93
C LYS A 43 3.15 -15.99 3.03
N HIS A 44 3.99 -14.97 2.91
CA HIS A 44 3.55 -13.56 2.91
C HIS A 44 2.47 -13.25 1.88
N GLU A 45 2.57 -13.82 0.67
CA GLU A 45 1.57 -13.61 -0.39
C GLU A 45 0.18 -14.14 0.00
N THR A 46 0.11 -15.30 0.66
CA THR A 46 -1.15 -15.84 1.19
C THR A 46 -1.76 -14.88 2.21
N ARG A 47 -0.94 -14.32 3.11
CA ARG A 47 -1.39 -13.37 4.13
C ARG A 47 -1.87 -12.05 3.52
N VAL A 48 -1.17 -11.51 2.51
CA VAL A 48 -1.65 -10.34 1.75
C VAL A 48 -3.03 -10.62 1.15
N ARG A 49 -3.19 -11.77 0.49
CA ARG A 49 -4.47 -12.19 -0.11
C ARG A 49 -5.58 -12.35 0.93
N LEU A 50 -5.24 -12.93 2.09
CA LEU A 50 -6.14 -13.12 3.21
C LEU A 50 -6.76 -11.80 3.67
N PHE A 51 -5.94 -10.78 3.95
CA PHE A 51 -6.46 -9.51 4.45
C PHE A 51 -7.21 -8.72 3.38
N GLN A 52 -6.81 -8.82 2.10
CA GLN A 52 -7.60 -8.28 0.99
C GLN A 52 -9.01 -8.89 0.96
N CYS A 53 -9.10 -10.21 1.14
CA CYS A 53 -10.35 -10.93 1.16
C CYS A 53 -11.22 -10.58 2.39
N ILE A 54 -10.62 -10.46 3.57
CA ILE A 54 -11.31 -9.97 4.77
C ILE A 54 -11.86 -8.56 4.55
N ASN A 55 -11.09 -7.68 3.91
CA ASN A 55 -11.55 -6.33 3.59
C ASN A 55 -12.75 -6.33 2.63
N GLN A 56 -12.81 -7.27 1.68
CA GLN A 56 -13.98 -7.45 0.80
C GLN A 56 -15.20 -7.93 1.59
N LEU A 57 -15.02 -8.83 2.56
CA LEU A 57 -16.09 -9.31 3.43
C LEU A 57 -16.66 -8.21 4.34
N PHE A 58 -15.82 -7.27 4.77
CA PHE A 58 -16.27 -6.08 5.50
C PHE A 58 -17.13 -5.16 4.64
N GLN A 59 -17.05 -5.27 3.32
CA GLN A 59 -17.84 -4.49 2.36
C GLN A 59 -19.01 -5.29 1.78
N CYS A 60 -19.25 -6.51 2.28
CA CYS A 60 -20.36 -7.34 1.82
C CYS A 60 -21.71 -6.65 2.04
N THR A 61 -22.60 -6.79 1.05
CA THR A 61 -23.95 -6.24 1.08
C THR A 61 -24.83 -6.96 2.11
N THR A 62 -24.61 -8.25 2.31
CA THR A 62 -25.29 -9.06 3.31
C THR A 62 -24.83 -8.69 4.73
N ILE A 63 -25.67 -7.91 5.42
CA ILE A 63 -25.35 -7.31 6.74
C ILE A 63 -24.99 -8.37 7.78
N ALA A 64 -25.71 -9.49 7.82
CA ALA A 64 -25.45 -10.56 8.79
C ALA A 64 -24.03 -11.14 8.64
N ILE A 65 -23.64 -11.47 7.41
CA ILE A 65 -22.29 -11.96 7.08
C ILE A 65 -21.25 -10.88 7.43
N ARG A 66 -21.43 -9.66 6.92
CA ARG A 66 -20.52 -8.54 7.19
C ARG A 66 -20.28 -8.36 8.70
N ASN A 67 -21.35 -8.28 9.49
CA ASN A 67 -21.24 -8.05 10.93
C ASN A 67 -20.56 -9.21 11.65
N GLN A 68 -20.84 -10.46 11.27
CA GLN A 68 -20.18 -11.64 11.82
C GLN A 68 -18.66 -11.57 11.57
N PHE A 69 -18.25 -11.28 10.33
CA PHE A 69 -16.83 -11.17 9.98
C PHE A 69 -16.16 -9.98 10.67
N ILE A 70 -16.81 -8.82 10.77
CA ILE A 70 -16.27 -7.66 11.52
C ILE A 70 -16.02 -8.03 12.98
N GLN A 71 -17.00 -8.64 13.65
CA GLN A 71 -16.89 -9.00 15.07
C GLN A 71 -15.74 -9.99 15.32
N ILE A 72 -15.54 -10.93 14.39
CA ILE A 72 -14.52 -11.97 14.52
C ILE A 72 -13.13 -11.46 14.17
N PHE A 73 -12.98 -10.77 13.04
CA PHE A 73 -11.65 -10.47 12.48
C PHE A 73 -11.07 -9.16 12.96
N THR A 74 -11.87 -8.15 13.33
CA THR A 74 -11.34 -6.89 13.87
C THR A 74 -10.36 -7.08 15.05
N PRO A 75 -10.66 -7.89 16.09
CA PRO A 75 -9.70 -8.12 17.18
C PRO A 75 -8.45 -8.90 16.72
N LEU A 76 -8.59 -9.82 15.76
CA LEU A 76 -7.45 -10.57 15.22
C LEU A 76 -6.51 -9.67 14.41
N LEU A 77 -7.06 -8.80 13.56
CA LEU A 77 -6.33 -7.80 12.81
C LEU A 77 -5.57 -6.85 13.75
N LEU A 78 -6.19 -6.41 14.84
CA LEU A 78 -5.54 -5.58 15.84
C LEU A 78 -4.38 -6.32 16.52
N ASN A 79 -4.52 -7.62 16.78
CA ASN A 79 -3.45 -8.42 17.36
C ASN A 79 -2.27 -8.60 16.39
N GLU A 80 -2.53 -8.74 15.09
CA GLU A 80 -1.46 -8.75 14.07
C GLU A 80 -0.73 -7.41 14.01
N LEU A 81 -1.45 -6.29 14.08
CA LEU A 81 -0.86 -4.96 14.17
C LEU A 81 0.06 -4.82 15.39
N LYS A 82 -0.30 -5.39 16.53
CA LYS A 82 0.52 -5.36 17.76
C LYS A 82 1.79 -6.21 17.68
N LYS A 83 1.82 -7.24 16.82
CA LYS A 83 3.00 -8.09 16.61
C LYS A 83 4.03 -7.43 15.69
N TYR A 84 3.67 -6.34 15.03
CA TYR A 84 4.57 -5.64 14.13
C TYR A 84 5.84 -5.18 14.86
N THR A 85 6.97 -5.54 14.27
CA THR A 85 8.28 -5.03 14.63
C THR A 85 8.89 -4.37 13.41
N GLU A 86 9.59 -3.26 13.58
CA GLU A 86 10.23 -2.51 12.49
C GLU A 86 11.20 -3.38 11.66
N ASP A 87 11.70 -4.48 12.21
CA ASP A 87 12.63 -5.41 11.57
C ASP A 87 11.97 -6.50 10.70
N GLN A 88 10.66 -6.77 10.87
CA GLN A 88 9.93 -7.86 10.19
C GLN A 88 8.81 -7.33 9.30
N GLN A 89 9.15 -6.34 8.47
CA GLN A 89 8.17 -5.58 7.70
C GLN A 89 7.55 -6.41 6.60
N GLN A 90 6.22 -6.47 6.59
CA GLN A 90 5.47 -7.36 5.73
C GLN A 90 4.40 -6.58 4.96
N GLU A 91 4.30 -6.83 3.65
CA GLU A 91 3.39 -6.14 2.72
C GLU A 91 1.93 -6.17 3.18
N TYR A 92 1.56 -7.22 3.91
CA TYR A 92 0.21 -7.43 4.39
C TYR A 92 -0.23 -6.38 5.42
N MET A 93 0.69 -5.65 6.06
CA MET A 93 0.37 -4.61 7.03
C MET A 93 -0.52 -3.52 6.43
N ILE A 94 -0.23 -3.11 5.19
CA ILE A 94 -1.05 -2.13 4.47
C ILE A 94 -2.48 -2.67 4.28
N GLU A 95 -2.63 -3.96 3.99
CA GLU A 95 -3.94 -4.58 3.82
C GLU A 95 -4.73 -4.65 5.13
N ILE A 96 -4.05 -4.83 6.27
CA ILE A 96 -4.70 -4.73 7.58
C ILE A 96 -5.15 -3.29 7.85
N LEU A 97 -4.32 -2.27 7.57
CA LEU A 97 -4.71 -0.86 7.76
C LEU A 97 -5.91 -0.48 6.87
N LYS A 98 -5.97 -0.97 5.63
CA LYS A 98 -7.14 -0.83 4.76
C LYS A 98 -8.42 -1.42 5.36
N CYS A 99 -8.33 -2.55 6.07
CA CYS A 99 -9.49 -3.11 6.77
C CYS A 99 -10.03 -2.12 7.81
N PHE A 100 -9.16 -1.49 8.60
CA PHE A 100 -9.57 -0.47 9.58
C PHE A 100 -10.14 0.79 8.92
N GLU A 101 -9.61 1.20 7.77
CA GLU A 101 -10.20 2.30 6.99
C GLU A 101 -11.60 1.99 6.49
N THR A 102 -11.83 0.77 6.01
CA THR A 102 -13.15 0.30 5.63
C THR A 102 -14.11 0.33 6.82
N LEU A 103 -13.65 0.00 8.04
CA LEU A 103 -14.49 0.13 9.23
C LEU A 103 -14.98 1.57 9.43
N LEU A 104 -14.17 2.59 9.13
CA LEU A 104 -14.60 4.00 9.22
C LEU A 104 -15.71 4.35 8.23
N THR A 105 -15.81 3.66 7.10
CA THR A 105 -16.81 3.98 6.06
C THR A 105 -18.15 3.29 6.29
N ILE A 106 -18.13 2.11 6.93
CA ILE A 106 -19.33 1.27 7.07
C ILE A 106 -20.08 1.47 8.40
N VAL A 107 -19.43 2.01 9.43
CA VAL A 107 -20.08 2.28 10.73
C VAL A 107 -20.91 3.57 10.70
N ASP A 108 -21.91 3.64 11.59
CA ASP A 108 -22.73 4.83 11.77
C ASP A 108 -21.90 6.02 12.26
N SER A 109 -22.42 7.23 12.10
CA SER A 109 -21.73 8.48 12.42
C SER A 109 -21.26 8.58 13.87
N THR A 110 -22.00 8.00 14.83
CA THR A 110 -21.67 8.07 16.25
C THR A 110 -20.47 7.19 16.57
N LEU A 111 -20.47 5.95 16.07
CA LEU A 111 -19.34 5.02 16.23
C LEU A 111 -18.13 5.45 15.39
N ARG A 112 -18.34 6.08 14.23
CA ARG A 112 -17.27 6.53 13.32
C ARG A 112 -16.29 7.47 14.00
N ILE A 113 -16.78 8.46 14.73
CA ILE A 113 -15.94 9.43 15.45
C ILE A 113 -15.08 8.74 16.51
N ARG A 114 -15.68 7.79 17.25
CA ARG A 114 -14.96 6.99 18.26
C ARG A 114 -13.89 6.11 17.61
N LEU A 115 -14.21 5.47 16.49
CA LEU A 115 -13.25 4.66 15.74
C LEU A 115 -12.13 5.51 15.13
N ALA A 116 -12.43 6.70 14.60
CA ALA A 116 -11.41 7.62 14.10
C ALA A 116 -10.43 8.01 15.21
N SER A 117 -10.94 8.26 16.42
CA SER A 117 -10.13 8.57 17.60
C SER A 117 -9.18 7.43 18.02
N LEU A 118 -9.44 6.19 17.60
CA LEU A 118 -8.57 5.03 17.84
C LEU A 118 -7.64 4.73 16.67
N ILE A 119 -8.13 4.87 15.44
CA ILE A 119 -7.41 4.53 14.20
C ILE A 119 -6.34 5.58 13.89
N ILE A 120 -6.60 6.87 14.13
CA ILE A 120 -5.62 7.93 13.85
C ILE A 120 -4.33 7.74 14.68
N PRO A 121 -4.38 7.58 16.02
CA PRO A 121 -3.17 7.32 16.81
C PRO A 121 -2.49 6.01 16.41
N LEU A 122 -3.28 4.97 16.10
CA LEU A 122 -2.76 3.69 15.62
C LEU A 122 -1.91 3.87 14.36
N PHE A 123 -2.40 4.63 13.38
CA PHE A 123 -1.69 4.90 12.13
C PHE A 123 -0.39 5.67 12.37
N ILE A 124 -0.42 6.69 13.23
CA ILE A 124 0.77 7.49 13.57
C ILE A 124 1.82 6.61 14.27
N ASN A 125 1.42 5.65 15.11
CA ASN A 125 2.34 4.76 15.81
C ASN A 125 3.14 3.85 14.87
N PHE A 126 2.61 3.54 13.68
CA PHE A 126 3.33 2.77 12.65
C PHE A 126 4.35 3.58 11.84
N LEU A 127 4.39 4.89 12.02
CA LEU A 127 5.45 5.71 11.44
C LEU A 127 6.77 5.44 12.20
N PRO A 128 7.94 5.58 11.57
CA PRO A 128 9.21 5.43 12.26
C PRO A 128 9.47 6.61 13.20
N ASP A 129 10.15 6.35 14.31
CA ASP A 129 10.68 7.42 15.16
C ASP A 129 11.85 8.14 14.47
N SER A 130 12.15 9.36 14.93
CA SER A 130 13.11 10.28 14.28
C SER A 130 14.54 9.72 14.14
N THR A 131 14.88 8.64 14.84
CA THR A 131 16.22 8.08 15.00
C THR A 131 16.71 7.21 13.83
N ILE A 132 15.83 6.75 12.93
CA ILE A 132 16.22 5.83 11.85
C ILE A 132 16.80 6.59 10.66
N SER A 133 18.08 6.38 10.33
CA SER A 133 18.69 6.99 9.13
C SER A 133 17.88 6.69 7.86
N LEU A 134 17.70 7.69 7.00
CA LEU A 134 17.08 7.57 5.67
C LEU A 134 17.65 6.42 4.84
N GLN A 135 18.93 6.10 5.04
CA GLN A 135 19.65 5.03 4.33
C GLN A 135 19.24 3.61 4.77
N LYS A 136 18.56 3.46 5.91
CA LYS A 136 18.10 2.18 6.45
C LYS A 136 16.63 1.86 6.13
N VAL A 137 15.93 2.77 5.46
CA VAL A 137 14.51 2.60 5.13
C VAL A 137 14.39 1.64 3.93
N ASN A 138 14.02 0.38 4.19
CA ASN A 138 13.73 -0.61 3.14
C ASN A 138 12.53 -0.13 2.27
N TYR A 139 12.44 -0.60 1.02
CA TYR A 139 11.36 -0.29 0.09
C TYR A 139 9.96 -0.54 0.68
N LEU A 140 9.79 -1.66 1.39
CA LEU A 140 8.52 -1.99 2.06
C LEU A 140 8.16 -0.96 3.14
N ASN A 141 9.15 -0.48 3.90
CA ASN A 141 8.99 0.59 4.86
C ASN A 141 8.53 1.88 4.18
N ALA A 142 9.22 2.27 3.10
CA ALA A 142 8.90 3.48 2.36
C ALA A 142 7.46 3.44 1.81
N ARG A 143 7.02 2.27 1.33
CA ARG A 143 5.64 2.05 0.86
C ARG A 143 4.63 2.16 2.00
N LEU A 144 4.89 1.54 3.15
CA LEU A 144 4.01 1.63 4.33
C LEU A 144 3.93 3.06 4.86
N ILE A 145 5.07 3.75 5.01
CA ILE A 145 5.15 5.14 5.45
C ILE A 145 4.37 6.04 4.48
N SER A 146 4.59 5.90 3.17
CA SER A 146 3.88 6.71 2.19
C SER A 146 2.37 6.46 2.29
N TYR A 147 1.96 5.19 2.35
CA TYR A 147 0.56 4.83 2.50
C TYR A 147 -0.08 5.48 3.73
N ILE A 148 0.57 5.38 4.89
CA ILE A 148 0.07 5.96 6.15
C ILE A 148 -0.02 7.48 6.05
N ILE A 149 1.02 8.15 5.54
CA ILE A 149 1.02 9.62 5.43
C ILE A 149 -0.06 10.09 4.47
N ASP A 150 -0.14 9.49 3.28
CA ASP A 150 -1.13 9.85 2.27
C ASP A 150 -2.54 9.65 2.84
N ARG A 151 -2.75 8.59 3.63
CA ARG A 151 -4.05 8.36 4.29
C ARG A 151 -4.33 9.33 5.43
N ILE A 152 -3.36 9.65 6.27
CA ILE A 152 -3.52 10.65 7.33
C ILE A 152 -3.90 12.00 6.70
N GLN A 153 -3.21 12.43 5.64
CA GLN A 153 -3.52 13.67 4.93
C GLN A 153 -4.96 13.70 4.40
N TYR A 154 -5.45 12.57 3.87
CA TYR A 154 -6.84 12.43 3.46
C TYR A 154 -7.84 12.53 4.63
N LEU A 155 -7.49 11.98 5.80
CA LEU A 155 -8.36 11.97 6.98
C LEU A 155 -8.41 13.32 7.72
N ILE A 156 -7.35 14.15 7.65
CA ILE A 156 -7.25 15.45 8.33
C ILE A 156 -8.47 16.36 8.11
N PRO A 157 -8.90 16.64 6.86
CA PRO A 157 -10.07 17.51 6.64
C PRO A 157 -11.38 16.90 7.10
N ILE A 158 -11.49 15.56 7.16
CA ILE A 158 -12.71 14.84 7.53
C ILE A 158 -12.90 14.80 9.05
N TYR A 159 -11.80 14.61 9.79
CA TYR A 159 -11.79 14.41 11.25
C TYR A 159 -10.98 15.48 11.98
N SER A 160 -11.14 16.75 11.54
CA SER A 160 -10.29 17.86 11.98
C SER A 160 -10.31 18.09 13.50
N ASN A 161 -11.46 17.91 14.14
CA ASN A 161 -11.61 18.02 15.58
C ASN A 161 -10.88 16.88 16.32
N GLU A 162 -11.01 15.65 15.84
CA GLU A 162 -10.36 14.47 16.43
C GLU A 162 -8.84 14.59 16.31
N PHE A 163 -8.34 14.99 15.12
CA PHE A 163 -6.92 15.28 14.93
C PHE A 163 -6.43 16.38 15.88
N ARG A 164 -7.18 17.48 16.03
CA ARG A 164 -6.82 18.56 16.95
C ARG A 164 -6.71 18.05 18.39
N ILE A 165 -7.71 17.30 18.86
CA ILE A 165 -7.72 16.76 20.23
C ILE A 165 -6.54 15.81 20.43
N ILE A 166 -6.34 14.84 19.54
CA ILE A 166 -5.25 13.86 19.62
C ILE A 166 -3.88 14.53 19.65
N LEU A 167 -3.62 15.47 18.75
CA LEU A 167 -2.31 16.12 18.66
C LEU A 167 -2.04 17.11 19.80
N GLN A 168 -3.09 17.58 20.48
CA GLN A 168 -2.97 18.37 21.70
C GLN A 168 -2.73 17.51 22.94
N THR A 169 -3.37 16.34 23.03
CA THR A 169 -3.23 15.43 24.17
C THR A 169 -1.99 14.55 24.09
N LEU A 170 -1.52 14.22 22.90
CA LEU A 170 -0.39 13.34 22.63
C LEU A 170 0.68 14.07 21.79
N PRO A 171 1.49 14.94 22.41
CA PRO A 171 2.49 15.75 21.69
C PRO A 171 3.55 14.89 20.98
N ASP A 172 3.87 13.71 21.52
CA ASP A 172 4.82 12.79 20.89
C ASP A 172 4.34 12.31 19.52
N LEU A 173 3.04 12.03 19.38
CA LEU A 173 2.44 11.65 18.09
C LEU A 173 2.51 12.77 17.08
N ARG A 174 2.38 14.03 17.53
CA ARG A 174 2.54 15.19 16.66
C ARG A 174 3.96 15.28 16.12
N THR A 175 4.96 15.22 17.01
CA THR A 175 6.37 15.25 16.60
C THR A 175 6.69 14.11 15.65
N LYS A 176 6.19 12.90 15.93
CA LYS A 176 6.35 11.72 15.08
C LYS A 176 5.77 11.92 13.68
N LEU A 177 4.54 12.42 13.59
CA LEU A 177 3.89 12.73 12.32
C LEU A 177 4.63 13.80 11.51
N GLU A 178 5.01 14.91 12.15
CA GLU A 178 5.77 15.99 11.49
C GLU A 178 7.10 15.49 10.93
N ASN A 179 7.82 14.67 11.70
CA ASN A 179 9.07 14.06 11.27
C ASN A 179 8.88 13.10 10.09
N ALA A 180 7.84 12.28 10.12
CA ALA A 180 7.52 11.35 9.04
C ALA A 180 7.17 12.10 7.73
N ILE A 181 6.39 13.18 7.80
CA ILE A 181 6.06 14.01 6.64
C ILE A 181 7.32 14.66 6.04
N ARG A 182 8.18 15.26 6.87
CA ARG A 182 9.46 15.84 6.40
C ARG A 182 10.33 14.77 5.72
N ARG A 183 10.40 13.57 6.30
CA ARG A 183 11.13 12.43 5.73
C ARG A 183 10.58 12.02 4.37
N GLN A 184 9.27 11.90 4.22
CA GLN A 184 8.64 11.56 2.94
C GLN A 184 8.93 12.61 1.86
N GLN A 185 8.93 13.90 2.23
CA GLN A 185 9.29 14.99 1.31
C GLN A 185 10.75 14.90 0.86
N GLN A 186 11.68 14.63 1.79
CA GLN A 186 13.10 14.43 1.46
C GLN A 186 13.31 13.21 0.54
N LEU A 187 12.62 12.09 0.80
CA LEU A 187 12.68 10.91 -0.07
C LEU A 187 12.17 11.21 -1.48
N LYS A 188 11.06 11.94 -1.60
CA LYS A 188 10.52 12.36 -2.91
C LYS A 188 11.49 13.27 -3.66
N GLN A 189 12.13 14.23 -2.97
CA GLN A 189 13.15 15.12 -3.55
C GLN A 189 14.39 14.36 -4.04
N LEU A 190 14.91 13.42 -3.25
CA LEU A 190 16.05 12.57 -3.64
C LEU A 190 15.74 11.71 -4.87
N GLN A 191 14.53 11.14 -4.93
CA GLN A 191 14.10 10.38 -6.11
C GLN A 191 13.96 11.26 -7.35
N GLN A 192 13.54 12.50 -7.18
CA GLN A 192 13.40 13.45 -8.28
C GLN A 192 14.77 13.90 -8.80
N GLN A 193 15.70 14.25 -7.90
CA GLN A 193 17.09 14.56 -8.27
C GLN A 193 17.78 13.40 -9.01
N GLN A 194 17.56 12.15 -8.59
CA GLN A 194 18.09 10.99 -9.32
C GLN A 194 17.46 10.78 -10.70
N LYS A 195 16.19 11.19 -10.91
CA LYS A 195 15.55 11.14 -12.22
C LYS A 195 16.11 12.23 -13.13
N ASP A 196 16.23 13.45 -12.61
CA ASP A 196 16.77 14.60 -13.33
C ASP A 196 18.25 14.40 -13.70
N GLU A 197 19.06 13.82 -12.79
CA GLU A 197 20.44 13.43 -13.07
C GLU A 197 20.52 12.31 -14.11
N LYS A 198 19.64 11.30 -14.05
CA LYS A 198 19.60 10.24 -15.07
C LYS A 198 19.23 10.81 -16.43
N GLU A 199 18.17 11.61 -16.53
CA GLU A 199 17.76 12.27 -17.78
C GLU A 199 18.85 13.18 -18.33
N SER A 200 19.49 13.99 -17.49
CA SER A 200 20.61 14.84 -17.90
C SER A 200 21.83 14.02 -18.35
N ASN A 201 22.10 12.87 -17.73
CA ASN A 201 23.15 11.92 -18.14
C ASN A 201 22.80 11.16 -19.44
N TYR A 202 21.51 10.88 -19.70
CA TYR A 202 21.04 10.35 -20.99
C TYR A 202 21.19 11.39 -22.11
N LEU A 203 20.80 12.65 -21.89
CA LEU A 203 20.96 13.72 -22.89
C LEU A 203 22.43 14.03 -23.18
N SER A 204 23.27 14.11 -22.15
CA SER A 204 24.71 14.40 -22.33
C SER A 204 25.48 13.24 -22.99
N LYS A 205 25.11 11.98 -22.77
CA LYS A 205 25.65 10.84 -23.54
C LYS A 205 25.26 10.89 -25.02
N HIS A 206 24.03 11.29 -25.34
CA HIS A 206 23.61 11.44 -26.73
C HIS A 206 24.29 12.62 -27.43
N TYR A 207 24.54 13.72 -26.71
CA TYR A 207 25.22 14.90 -27.26
C TYR A 207 26.73 14.67 -27.46
N ASN A 208 27.41 14.00 -26.52
CA ASN A 208 28.83 13.68 -26.63
C ASN A 208 29.13 12.56 -27.64
N SER A 209 28.13 11.78 -28.05
CA SER A 209 28.28 10.78 -29.12
C SER A 209 28.25 11.39 -30.53
N SER A 210 27.89 12.68 -30.70
CA SER A 210 27.93 13.37 -32.02
C SER A 210 29.15 14.27 -32.20
N MET A 211 30.03 14.38 -31.20
CA MET A 211 31.22 15.25 -31.20
C MET A 211 32.53 14.49 -30.94
N ASN A 212 32.59 13.20 -31.30
CA ASN A 212 33.84 12.43 -31.34
C ASN A 212 33.88 11.51 -32.57
N THR A 213 33.93 12.12 -33.76
CA THR A 213 34.45 11.46 -34.97
C THR A 213 35.22 12.47 -35.81
N SER A 214 36.47 12.77 -35.43
CA SER A 214 37.46 13.16 -36.41
C SER A 214 38.08 11.89 -37.00
N SER A 215 38.02 11.81 -38.33
CA SER A 215 38.78 10.90 -39.20
C SER A 215 38.31 9.44 -39.27
N GLN A 216 37.33 9.17 -40.14
CA GLN A 216 37.51 8.32 -41.33
C GLN A 216 36.18 8.17 -42.08
N VAL A 217 36.15 8.71 -43.30
CA VAL A 217 35.12 8.45 -44.31
C VAL A 217 35.30 7.01 -44.82
N PRO A 218 34.21 6.23 -44.93
CA PRO A 218 33.85 5.76 -46.26
C PRO A 218 32.41 6.15 -46.59
N SER A 219 32.29 6.80 -47.73
CA SER A 219 31.08 7.27 -48.37
C SER A 219 30.14 6.11 -48.73
N LEU A 220 28.92 6.14 -48.21
CA LEU A 220 27.79 5.48 -48.83
C LEU A 220 26.71 6.55 -49.08
N PRO A 221 26.62 7.14 -50.28
CA PRO A 221 25.53 8.04 -50.58
C PRO A 221 24.25 7.21 -50.74
N LEU A 222 23.34 7.32 -49.77
CA LEU A 222 21.94 6.95 -49.96
C LEU A 222 21.34 7.93 -50.98
N ARG A 223 21.47 7.59 -52.27
CA ARG A 223 20.69 8.21 -53.33
C ARG A 223 19.24 7.75 -53.17
N ILE A 224 18.42 8.62 -52.60
CA ILE A 224 16.97 8.49 -52.67
C ILE A 224 16.55 9.25 -53.93
N ASP A 225 16.39 8.54 -55.04
CA ASP A 225 15.89 9.11 -56.29
C ASP A 225 14.37 9.33 -56.16
N PHE A 226 13.97 10.60 -56.08
CA PHE A 226 12.55 11.02 -56.05
C PHE A 226 11.95 11.13 -57.46
N SER A 227 12.22 10.18 -58.36
CA SER A 227 11.67 10.21 -59.73
C SER A 227 10.25 9.65 -59.89
N ASN A 228 9.58 9.20 -58.83
CA ASN A 228 8.26 8.55 -58.94
C ASN A 228 7.07 9.32 -58.34
N PHE A 229 7.22 10.57 -57.92
CA PHE A 229 6.06 11.39 -57.53
C PHE A 229 5.74 12.44 -58.58
N LYS A 230 5.30 11.97 -59.75
CA LYS A 230 4.45 12.77 -60.64
C LYS A 230 3.00 12.35 -60.44
N SER A 231 2.21 13.35 -60.07
CA SER A 231 0.76 13.48 -60.14
C SER A 231 0.02 12.51 -61.08
N SER A 232 -0.99 11.85 -60.53
CA SER A 232 -2.34 11.75 -61.11
C SER A 232 -3.34 11.57 -59.99
#